data_AF-A0A8C3D1W2-F1
#
_entry.id   AF-A0A8C3D1W2-F1
#
_cell.length_a   1.000
_cell.length_b   1.000
_cell.length_c   1.000
_cell.angle_alpha   90.00
_cell.angle_beta   90.00
_cell.angle_gamma   90.00
#
_symmetry.space_group_name_H-M   'P 1'
#
loop_
_entity.id
_entity.type
_entity.pdbx_description
1 polymer ?
#
loop_
_entity_poly.entity_id
_entity_poly.type
_entity_poly.pdbx_seq_one_letter_code
_entity_poly.pdbx_strand_id
1 'polypeptide(L)'
;MPNSLVCATVRDESGAALPFTTAKMLLLLLGIIVLHVTVLVLLFVSTIVSQWLVNGEHTADLWQNCSSGTVFQCLASSTNEWLQSVQAMMILSVIFSVLSLFLFFCQLFTLTKGGRFYITGVFQILAGLCAMSGAAIFTVRHTDWHQASENTSYGFAYILAWLAFPLALASGIIYVILRKRE
;
A
#
# COMPACT_ATOMS: atom_id res chain seq x y z
N MET A 1 -52.10 34.49 10.40
CA MET A 1 -52.34 33.04 10.55
C MET A 1 -51.18 32.31 9.87
N PRO A 2 -50.56 31.34 10.55
CA PRO A 2 -49.29 30.73 10.17
C PRO A 2 -49.49 29.45 9.34
N ASN A 3 -48.45 28.93 8.70
CA ASN A 3 -48.11 27.51 8.79
C ASN A 3 -46.67 27.23 8.38
N SER A 4 -45.93 26.73 9.36
CA SER A 4 -44.55 26.24 9.35
C SER A 4 -44.35 24.99 8.50
N LEU A 5 -43.12 24.78 8.00
CA LEU A 5 -42.47 23.48 8.13
C LEU A 5 -40.94 23.66 8.26
N VAL A 6 -40.46 23.41 9.47
CA VAL A 6 -39.04 23.29 9.85
C VAL A 6 -38.81 21.82 10.20
N CYS A 7 -37.83 21.17 9.58
CA CYS A 7 -37.03 20.03 10.11
C CYS A 7 -36.07 19.56 9.00
N ALA A 8 -34.77 19.35 9.17
CA ALA A 8 -33.95 19.25 10.36
C ALA A 8 -32.55 19.81 10.07
N THR A 9 -32.11 20.76 10.89
CA THR A 9 -30.70 21.12 11.01
C THR A 9 -30.14 20.31 12.17
N VAL A 10 -29.20 19.42 11.89
CA VAL A 10 -28.34 18.85 12.94
C VAL A 10 -27.45 19.99 13.42
N ARG A 11 -27.81 20.57 14.57
CA ARG A 11 -27.04 21.60 15.27
C ARG A 11 -26.11 20.91 16.26
N ASP A 12 -24.82 21.12 16.08
CA ASP A 12 -23.80 20.92 17.12
C ASP A 12 -23.73 22.20 17.97
N GLU A 13 -23.65 22.08 19.29
CA GLU A 13 -23.75 23.18 20.27
C GLU A 13 -22.56 24.14 20.30
N SER A 14 -21.60 24.01 19.38
CA SER A 14 -20.35 24.77 19.38
C SER A 14 -20.36 26.06 18.54
N GLY A 15 -21.46 26.41 17.86
CA GLY A 15 -21.64 27.74 17.24
C GLY A 15 -20.65 28.15 16.13
N ALA A 16 -19.88 27.21 15.57
CA ALA A 16 -19.00 27.47 14.42
C ALA A 16 -19.49 26.70 13.19
N ALA A 17 -20.12 27.41 12.25
CA ALA A 17 -20.32 26.88 10.90
C ALA A 17 -18.95 26.80 10.20
N LEU A 18 -18.28 25.66 10.31
CA LEU A 18 -17.13 25.35 9.45
C LEU A 18 -17.61 25.46 7.99
N PRO A 19 -17.02 26.34 7.16
CA PRO A 19 -17.47 26.48 5.79
C PRO A 19 -17.32 25.12 5.09
N PHE A 20 -18.32 24.76 4.29
CA PHE A 20 -18.42 23.47 3.58
C PHE A 20 -17.14 23.08 2.82
N THR A 21 -16.29 24.05 2.48
CA THR A 21 -14.95 23.90 1.90
C THR A 21 -13.89 23.37 2.88
N THR A 22 -13.89 23.79 4.14
CA THR A 22 -12.90 23.36 5.16
C THR A 22 -13.16 21.91 5.60
N ALA A 23 -14.42 21.52 5.74
CA ALA A 23 -14.79 20.12 6.03
C ALA A 23 -14.35 19.17 4.91
N LYS A 24 -14.46 19.59 3.64
CA LYS A 24 -13.99 18.82 2.48
C LYS A 24 -12.48 18.62 2.46
N MET A 25 -11.70 19.66 2.79
CA MET A 25 -10.24 19.55 2.86
C MET A 25 -9.79 18.61 3.98
N LEU A 26 -10.43 18.65 5.15
CA LEU A 26 -10.12 17.74 6.26
C LEU A 26 -10.44 16.28 5.90
N LEU A 27 -11.59 16.02 5.26
CA LEU A 27 -11.96 14.69 4.79
C LEU A 27 -10.98 14.15 3.74
N LEU A 28 -10.52 14.99 2.82
CA LEU A 28 -9.52 14.61 1.82
C LEU A 28 -8.19 14.25 2.47
N LEU A 29 -7.71 15.08 3.41
CA LEU A 29 -6.48 14.84 4.15
C LEU A 29 -6.55 13.52 4.93
N LEU A 30 -7.63 13.29 5.66
CA LEU A 30 -7.86 12.04 6.39
C LEU A 30 -7.91 10.85 5.44
N GLY A 31 -8.61 10.97 4.31
CA GLY A 31 -8.71 9.92 3.30
C GLY A 31 -7.35 9.52 2.73
N ILE A 32 -6.46 10.49 2.48
CA ILE A 32 -5.12 10.22 1.98
C ILE A 32 -4.26 9.50 3.02
N ILE A 33 -4.35 9.90 4.29
CA ILE A 33 -3.65 9.22 5.39
C ILE A 33 -4.07 7.76 5.47
N VAL A 34 -5.39 7.52 5.50
CA VAL A 34 -5.95 6.16 5.55
C VAL A 34 -5.51 5.36 4.33
N LEU A 35 -5.56 5.95 3.13
CA LEU A 35 -5.12 5.31 1.90
C LEU A 35 -3.62 4.97 1.94
N HIS A 36 -2.78 5.87 2.43
CA HIS A 36 -1.34 5.67 2.58
C HIS A 36 -1.03 4.53 3.55
N VAL A 37 -1.64 4.56 4.73
CA VAL A 37 -1.48 3.49 5.74
C VAL A 37 -1.98 2.16 5.19
N THR A 38 -3.08 2.15 4.44
CA THR A 38 -3.59 0.94 3.78
C THR A 38 -2.55 0.37 2.81
N VAL A 39 -1.95 1.20 1.96
CA VAL A 39 -0.87 0.76 1.05
C VAL A 39 0.31 0.20 1.84
N LEU A 40 0.75 0.87 2.90
CA LEU A 40 1.86 0.43 3.72
C LEU A 40 1.59 -0.95 4.34
N VAL A 41 0.38 -1.17 4.87
CA VAL A 41 -0.04 -2.47 5.41
C VAL A 41 -0.05 -3.54 4.32
N LEU A 42 -0.61 -3.25 3.15
CA LEU A 42 -0.63 -4.19 2.02
C LEU A 42 0.79 -4.60 1.59
N LEU A 43 1.71 -3.64 1.46
CA LEU A 43 3.12 -3.89 1.11
C LEU A 43 3.83 -4.71 2.20
N PHE A 44 3.58 -4.40 3.47
CA PHE A 44 4.19 -5.11 4.60
C PHE A 44 3.71 -6.57 4.68
N VAL A 45 2.39 -6.78 4.61
CA VAL A 45 1.78 -8.13 4.61
C VAL A 45 2.28 -8.91 3.40
N SER A 46 2.27 -8.30 2.21
CA SER A 46 2.81 -8.93 1.01
C SER A 46 4.28 -9.31 1.17
N THR A 47 5.13 -8.47 1.79
CA THR A 47 6.56 -8.75 1.90
C THR A 47 6.89 -9.87 2.90
N ILE A 48 6.09 -10.07 3.95
CA ILE A 48 6.43 -10.94 5.09
C ILE A 48 5.65 -12.25 5.07
N VAL A 49 4.42 -12.26 4.55
CA VAL A 49 3.58 -13.45 4.62
C VAL A 49 3.97 -14.47 3.55
N SER A 50 4.22 -15.70 4.02
CA SER A 50 4.64 -16.87 3.24
C SER A 50 3.57 -17.46 2.32
N GLN A 51 2.95 -16.65 1.48
CA GLN A 51 1.82 -17.03 0.63
C GLN A 51 1.86 -16.33 -0.73
N TRP A 52 3.05 -16.21 -1.33
CA TRP A 52 3.21 -15.73 -2.70
C TRP A 52 2.83 -16.80 -3.72
N LEU A 53 3.16 -18.05 -3.42
CA LEU A 53 2.85 -19.21 -4.24
C LEU A 53 2.34 -20.35 -3.35
N VAL A 54 1.28 -21.01 -3.79
CA VAL A 54 0.64 -22.11 -3.07
C VAL A 54 0.56 -23.31 -4.01
N ASN A 55 1.00 -24.48 -3.53
CA ASN A 55 0.98 -25.72 -4.28
C ASN A 55 0.58 -26.87 -3.36
N GLY A 56 -0.73 -27.04 -3.15
CA GLY A 56 -1.29 -28.12 -2.31
C GLY A 56 -0.69 -28.14 -0.90
N GLU A 57 0.25 -29.06 -0.67
CA GLU A 57 0.97 -29.25 0.60
C GLU A 57 2.20 -28.35 0.79
N HIS A 58 2.59 -27.57 -0.23
CA HIS A 58 3.73 -26.66 -0.19
C HIS A 58 3.28 -25.19 -0.31
N THR A 59 3.80 -24.34 0.56
CA THR A 59 3.62 -22.89 0.50
C THR A 59 4.99 -22.25 0.33
N ALA A 60 5.19 -21.55 -0.78
CA ALA A 60 6.45 -20.87 -1.07
C ALA A 60 6.31 -19.36 -0.87
N ASP A 61 7.30 -18.80 -0.19
CA ASP A 61 7.46 -17.36 0.06
C ASP A 61 8.68 -16.80 -0.67
N LEU A 62 8.78 -15.47 -0.63
CA LEU A 62 10.01 -14.75 -0.86
C LEU A 62 11.16 -15.27 0.03
N TRP A 63 10.93 -15.47 1.33
CA TRP A 63 12.03 -15.70 2.30
C TRP A 63 12.24 -17.17 2.66
N GLN A 64 11.16 -17.94 2.69
CA GLN A 64 11.14 -19.32 3.19
C GLN A 64 10.24 -20.19 2.30
N ASN A 65 10.65 -21.43 2.05
CA ASN A 65 9.78 -22.46 1.48
C ASN A 65 9.34 -23.39 2.61
N CYS A 66 8.04 -23.42 2.89
CA CYS A 66 7.47 -24.30 3.90
C CYS A 66 6.70 -25.45 3.26
N SER A 67 6.94 -26.66 3.77
CA SER A 67 6.33 -27.91 3.30
C SER A 67 5.57 -28.56 4.44
N SER A 68 4.30 -28.89 4.21
CA SER A 68 3.47 -29.68 5.12
C SER A 68 3.54 -31.16 4.75
N GLY A 69 4.64 -31.82 5.14
CA GLY A 69 4.73 -33.29 5.11
C GLY A 69 4.26 -33.90 6.44
N THR A 70 4.86 -35.02 6.85
CA THR A 70 4.63 -35.61 8.20
C THR A 70 5.06 -34.69 9.35
N VAL A 71 5.94 -33.73 9.08
CA VAL A 71 6.36 -32.63 9.97
C VAL A 71 6.38 -31.34 9.15
N PHE A 72 5.88 -30.24 9.71
CA PHE A 72 5.97 -28.91 9.10
C PHE A 72 7.43 -28.45 9.12
N GLN A 73 8.04 -28.30 7.94
CA GLN A 73 9.43 -27.86 7.80
C GLN A 73 9.50 -26.62 6.91
N CYS A 74 10.23 -25.60 7.38
CA CYS A 74 10.53 -24.39 6.61
C CYS A 74 12.03 -24.31 6.35
N LEU A 75 12.39 -24.21 5.08
CA LEU A 75 13.77 -23.99 4.62
C LEU A 75 13.90 -22.60 4.03
N ALA A 76 15.08 -22.00 4.12
CA ALA A 76 15.36 -20.74 3.44
C ALA A 76 15.11 -20.87 1.93
N SER A 77 14.61 -19.79 1.33
CA SER A 77 14.28 -19.78 -0.08
C SER A 77 15.52 -19.95 -0.97
N SER A 78 15.32 -20.48 -2.20
CA SER A 78 16.43 -20.72 -3.12
C SER A 78 17.18 -19.42 -3.41
N THR A 79 18.51 -19.46 -3.45
CA THR A 79 19.38 -18.30 -3.69
C THR A 79 19.40 -17.86 -5.16
N ASN A 80 18.26 -17.94 -5.84
CA ASN A 80 18.12 -17.53 -7.22
C ASN A 80 18.27 -15.99 -7.33
N GLU A 81 19.13 -15.52 -8.23
CA GLU A 81 19.40 -14.08 -8.46
C GLU A 81 18.12 -13.26 -8.75
N TRP A 82 17.18 -13.87 -9.48
CA TRP A 82 15.91 -13.22 -9.81
C TRP A 82 15.02 -13.04 -8.57
N LEU A 83 15.07 -13.99 -7.62
CA LEU A 83 14.30 -13.90 -6.38
C LEU A 83 14.90 -12.83 -5.47
N GLN A 84 16.23 -12.78 -5.36
CA GLN A 84 16.90 -11.72 -4.61
C GLN A 84 16.53 -10.34 -5.14
N SER A 85 16.39 -10.21 -6.47
CA SER A 85 15.89 -8.98 -7.08
C SER A 85 14.46 -8.66 -6.63
N VAL A 86 13.55 -9.64 -6.61
CA VAL A 86 12.18 -9.43 -6.08
C VAL A 86 12.19 -9.02 -4.61
N GLN A 87 12.98 -9.70 -3.78
CA GLN A 87 13.15 -9.38 -2.35
C GLN A 87 13.63 -7.94 -2.14
N ALA A 88 14.67 -7.54 -2.88
CA ALA A 88 15.20 -6.17 -2.82
C ALA A 88 14.15 -5.14 -3.23
N MET A 89 13.39 -5.41 -4.31
CA MET A 89 12.32 -4.52 -4.78
C MET A 89 11.17 -4.39 -3.78
N MET A 90 10.78 -5.48 -3.11
CA MET A 90 9.76 -5.45 -2.06
C MET A 90 10.22 -4.67 -0.82
N ILE A 91 11.45 -4.90 -0.33
CA ILE A 91 12.01 -4.13 0.79
C ILE A 91 12.08 -2.64 0.42
N LEU A 92 12.58 -2.32 -0.78
CA LEU A 92 12.72 -0.94 -1.23
C LEU A 92 11.35 -0.25 -1.32
N SER A 93 10.30 -0.96 -1.73
CA SER A 93 8.94 -0.44 -1.75
C SER A 93 8.44 -0.05 -0.35
N VAL A 94 8.68 -0.89 0.66
CA VAL A 94 8.30 -0.62 2.05
C VAL A 94 9.07 0.59 2.59
N ILE A 95 10.38 0.65 2.35
CA ILE A 95 11.24 1.77 2.80
C ILE A 95 10.72 3.09 2.21
N PHE A 96 10.48 3.16 0.90
CA PHE A 96 9.97 4.38 0.27
C PHE A 96 8.58 4.77 0.79
N SER A 97 7.70 3.80 1.06
CA SER A 97 6.37 4.11 1.61
C SER A 97 6.43 4.62 3.05
N VAL A 98 7.32 4.07 3.90
CA VAL A 98 7.56 4.56 5.27
C VAL A 98 8.18 5.95 5.27
N LEU A 99 9.19 6.20 4.41
CA LEU A 99 9.79 7.53 4.26
C LEU A 99 8.75 8.55 3.81
N SER A 100 7.89 8.19 2.86
CA SER A 100 6.80 9.05 2.42
C SER A 100 5.83 9.39 3.56
N LEU A 101 5.44 8.40 4.37
CA LEU A 101 4.59 8.61 5.55
C LEU A 101 5.25 9.54 6.58
N PHE A 102 6.54 9.34 6.85
CA PHE A 102 7.30 10.20 7.76
C PHE A 102 7.35 11.64 7.26
N LEU A 103 7.69 11.85 5.98
CA LEU A 103 7.71 13.18 5.36
C LEU A 103 6.34 13.85 5.41
N PHE A 104 5.26 13.08 5.24
CA PHE A 104 3.90 13.57 5.37
C PHE A 104 3.58 14.04 6.79
N PHE A 105 3.95 13.29 7.83
CA PHE A 105 3.80 13.73 9.22
C PHE A 105 4.64 14.96 9.55
N CYS A 106 5.90 15.02 9.08
CA CYS A 106 6.72 16.22 9.24
C CYS A 106 6.04 17.44 8.61
N GLN A 107 5.41 17.29 7.45
CA GLN A 107 4.67 18.38 6.81
C GLN A 107 3.47 18.81 7.66
N LEU A 108 2.64 17.87 8.16
CA LEU A 108 1.48 18.17 9.01
C LEU A 108 1.83 19.03 10.24
N PHE A 109 2.92 18.73 10.94
CA PHE A 109 3.31 19.46 12.16
C PHE A 109 4.14 20.72 11.90
N THR A 110 4.84 20.81 10.77
CA THR A 110 5.75 21.94 10.46
C THR A 110 5.07 23.05 9.64
N LEU A 111 3.82 22.87 9.22
CA LEU A 111 3.12 23.80 8.32
C LEU A 111 2.60 25.05 9.03
N THR A 112 3.45 26.09 9.09
CA THR A 112 2.99 27.50 9.22
C THR A 112 2.79 28.18 7.87
N LYS A 113 3.41 27.73 6.77
CA LYS A 113 3.13 28.19 5.39
C LYS A 113 3.54 27.17 4.31
N GLY A 114 2.56 26.64 3.56
CA GLY A 114 2.66 26.28 2.13
C GLY A 114 3.83 25.40 1.63
N GLY A 115 4.33 24.46 2.44
CA GLY A 115 5.41 23.54 2.06
C GLY A 115 4.99 22.51 0.99
N ARG A 116 5.90 22.21 0.06
CA ARG A 116 5.66 21.39 -1.15
C ARG A 116 5.44 19.90 -0.83
N PHE A 117 4.20 19.44 -0.74
CA PHE A 117 3.79 18.01 -0.65
C PHE A 117 4.24 17.10 -1.82
N TYR A 118 5.03 17.62 -2.77
CA TYR A 118 5.47 16.89 -3.96
C TYR A 118 6.40 15.72 -3.63
N ILE A 119 7.30 15.90 -2.67
CA ILE A 119 8.33 14.90 -2.36
C ILE A 119 7.68 13.63 -1.78
N THR A 120 6.71 13.78 -0.87
CA THR A 120 5.91 12.68 -0.32
C THR A 120 5.24 11.87 -1.42
N GLY A 121 4.52 12.53 -2.34
CA GLY A 121 3.85 11.86 -3.46
C GLY A 121 4.81 11.09 -4.37
N VAL A 122 5.99 11.66 -4.66
CA VAL A 122 7.02 10.99 -5.48
C VAL A 122 7.52 9.71 -4.83
N PHE A 123 7.89 9.74 -3.55
CA PHE A 123 8.33 8.52 -2.85
C PHE A 123 7.24 7.45 -2.81
N GLN A 124 5.97 7.85 -2.70
CA GLN A 124 4.85 6.91 -2.71
C GLN A 124 4.63 6.27 -4.10
N ILE A 125 4.81 7.04 -5.18
CA ILE A 125 4.78 6.52 -6.56
C ILE A 125 5.95 5.54 -6.77
N LEU A 126 7.16 5.90 -6.34
CA LEU A 126 8.34 5.04 -6.43
C LEU A 126 8.13 3.73 -5.65
N ALA A 127 7.53 3.79 -4.46
CA ALA A 127 7.16 2.60 -3.70
C ALA A 127 6.25 1.66 -4.52
N GLY A 128 5.18 2.21 -5.13
CA GLY A 128 4.29 1.45 -5.99
C GLY A 128 5.00 0.84 -7.21
N LEU A 129 5.87 1.59 -7.88
CA LEU A 129 6.64 1.09 -9.02
C LEU A 129 7.61 -0.04 -8.62
N CYS A 130 8.28 0.09 -7.46
CA CYS A 130 9.12 -0.98 -6.94
C CYS A 130 8.32 -2.27 -6.67
N ALA A 131 7.16 -2.16 -6.04
CA ALA A 131 6.27 -3.30 -5.78
C ALA A 131 5.77 -3.94 -7.08
N MET A 132 5.35 -3.13 -8.06
CA MET A 132 4.92 -3.61 -9.38
C MET A 132 6.05 -4.35 -10.10
N SER A 133 7.27 -3.81 -10.10
CA SER A 133 8.42 -4.46 -10.72
C SER A 133 8.77 -5.78 -10.03
N GLY A 134 8.74 -5.84 -8.69
CA GLY A 134 8.93 -7.08 -7.94
C GLY A 134 7.88 -8.15 -8.30
N ALA A 135 6.60 -7.77 -8.30
CA ALA A 135 5.50 -8.66 -8.68
C ALA A 135 5.59 -9.10 -10.15
N ALA A 136 5.99 -8.22 -11.07
CA ALA A 136 6.15 -8.54 -12.48
C ALA A 136 7.31 -9.53 -12.73
N ILE A 137 8.46 -9.32 -12.09
CA ILE A 137 9.60 -10.26 -12.17
C ILE A 137 9.16 -11.62 -11.63
N PHE A 138 8.47 -11.65 -10.49
CA PHE A 138 7.95 -12.89 -9.93
C PHE A 138 7.00 -13.61 -10.92
N THR A 139 6.08 -12.88 -11.54
CA THR A 139 5.14 -13.42 -12.54
C THR A 139 5.85 -14.09 -13.71
N VAL A 140 6.93 -13.48 -14.21
CA VAL A 140 7.67 -14.02 -15.38
C VAL A 140 8.57 -15.20 -14.99
N ARG A 141 9.08 -15.22 -13.74
CA ARG A 141 10.13 -16.18 -13.32
C ARG A 141 9.63 -17.28 -12.39
N HIS A 142 8.36 -17.27 -11.97
CA HIS A 142 7.81 -18.28 -11.06
C HIS A 142 7.95 -19.73 -11.58
N THR A 143 7.98 -19.92 -12.91
CA THR A 143 8.17 -21.23 -13.56
C THR A 143 9.56 -21.82 -13.37
N ASP A 144 10.56 -21.00 -13.02
CA ASP A 144 11.95 -21.44 -12.83
C ASP A 144 12.21 -22.02 -11.44
N TRP A 145 11.25 -21.89 -10.51
CA TRP A 145 11.46 -22.33 -9.13
C TRP A 145 11.54 -23.84 -9.03
N HIS A 146 10.61 -24.55 -9.66
CA HIS A 146 10.53 -26.01 -9.77
C HIS A 146 9.78 -26.28 -11.08
N GLN A 147 10.26 -27.22 -11.91
CA GLN A 147 9.54 -27.68 -13.11
C GLN A 147 8.05 -27.81 -12.78
N ALA A 148 7.23 -27.01 -13.45
CA ALA A 148 5.81 -26.82 -13.21
C ALA A 148 5.12 -28.08 -12.65
N SER A 149 5.07 -28.21 -11.32
CA SER A 149 4.15 -29.15 -10.72
C SER A 149 2.77 -28.58 -11.00
N GLU A 150 1.94 -29.35 -11.70
CA GLU A 150 0.71 -28.91 -12.39
C GLU A 150 -0.32 -28.19 -11.50
N ASN A 151 -0.11 -28.09 -10.19
CA ASN A 151 -1.02 -27.53 -9.20
C ASN A 151 -0.52 -26.23 -8.51
N THR A 152 0.45 -25.55 -9.10
CA THR A 152 1.03 -24.32 -8.52
C THR A 152 0.16 -23.10 -8.83
N SER A 153 -0.34 -22.42 -7.80
CA SER A 153 -1.23 -21.25 -7.89
C SER A 153 -0.65 -20.03 -7.19
N TYR A 154 -1.01 -18.83 -7.64
CA TYR A 154 -0.67 -17.59 -6.94
C TYR A 154 -1.39 -17.50 -5.60
N GLY A 155 -0.64 -17.22 -4.53
CA GLY A 155 -1.22 -17.00 -3.22
C GLY A 155 -1.69 -15.55 -3.03
N PHE A 156 -2.39 -15.29 -1.92
CA PHE A 156 -2.98 -13.99 -1.69
C PHE A 156 -1.92 -12.89 -1.49
N ALA A 157 -0.73 -13.19 -0.96
CA ALA A 157 0.31 -12.19 -0.71
C ALA A 157 0.80 -11.54 -2.03
N TYR A 158 0.84 -12.32 -3.11
CA TYR A 158 1.11 -11.83 -4.46
C TYR A 158 -0.01 -10.92 -4.97
N ILE A 159 -1.27 -11.27 -4.72
CA ILE A 159 -2.43 -10.44 -5.10
C ILE A 159 -2.37 -9.10 -4.35
N LEU A 160 -2.02 -9.12 -3.06
CA LEU A 160 -1.86 -7.89 -2.27
C LEU A 160 -0.76 -6.97 -2.83
N ALA A 161 0.34 -7.52 -3.37
CA ALA A 161 1.37 -6.72 -4.04
C ALA A 161 0.81 -5.95 -5.24
N TRP A 162 0.03 -6.64 -6.08
CA TRP A 162 -0.61 -6.03 -7.25
C TRP A 162 -1.69 -5.03 -6.88
N LEU A 163 -2.43 -5.24 -5.79
CA LEU A 163 -3.40 -4.27 -5.28
C LEU A 163 -2.72 -3.05 -4.67
N ALA A 164 -1.56 -3.22 -4.03
CA ALA A 164 -0.81 -2.12 -3.44
C ALA A 164 -0.34 -1.12 -4.50
N PHE A 165 0.01 -1.57 -5.71
CA PHE A 165 0.47 -0.69 -6.81
C PHE A 165 -0.52 0.42 -7.21
N PRO A 166 -1.76 0.14 -7.67
CA PRO A 166 -2.70 1.18 -8.06
C PRO A 166 -3.13 2.04 -6.88
N LEU A 167 -3.21 1.48 -5.67
CA LEU A 167 -3.50 2.24 -4.45
C LEU A 167 -2.36 3.21 -4.11
N ALA A 168 -1.09 2.80 -4.28
CA ALA A 168 0.09 3.64 -4.11
C ALA A 168 0.17 4.75 -5.15
N LEU A 169 -0.15 4.45 -6.41
CA LEU A 169 -0.23 5.47 -7.47
C LEU A 169 -1.35 6.46 -7.18
N ALA A 170 -2.54 5.99 -6.82
CA ALA A 170 -3.66 6.87 -6.49
C ALA A 170 -3.32 7.81 -5.34
N SER A 171 -2.73 7.29 -4.24
CA SER A 171 -2.31 8.15 -3.12
C SER A 171 -1.24 9.15 -3.53
N GLY A 172 -0.21 8.71 -4.25
CA GLY A 172 0.85 9.56 -4.80
C GLY A 172 0.34 10.68 -5.72
N ILE A 173 -0.59 10.35 -6.62
CA ILE A 173 -1.20 11.32 -7.54
C ILE A 173 -2.07 12.33 -6.79
N ILE A 174 -2.88 11.88 -5.83
CA ILE A 174 -3.71 12.79 -5.02
C ILE A 174 -2.83 13.79 -4.26
N TYR A 175 -1.68 13.37 -3.71
CA TYR A 175 -0.69 14.27 -3.10
C TYR A 175 -0.20 15.36 -4.06
N VAL A 176 0.01 15.02 -5.34
CA VAL A 176 0.48 15.97 -6.35
C VAL A 176 -0.64 16.90 -6.83
N ILE A 177 -1.86 16.39 -7.00
CA ILE A 177 -3.00 17.14 -7.54
C ILE A 177 -3.56 18.15 -6.54
N LEU A 178 -3.66 17.81 -5.25
CA LEU A 178 -4.22 18.73 -4.25
C LEU A 178 -3.45 20.05 -4.15
N ARG A 179 -2.16 20.03 -4.50
CA ARG A 179 -1.34 21.24 -4.60
C ARG A 179 -1.71 22.15 -5.76
N LYS A 180 -2.35 21.65 -6.82
CA LYS A 180 -2.63 22.43 -8.05
C LYS A 180 -3.89 23.30 -7.95
N ARG A 181 -4.62 23.25 -6.83
CA ARG A 181 -5.93 23.90 -6.64
C ARG A 181 -5.91 25.01 -5.58
N GLU A 182 -4.75 25.32 -5.02
CA GLU A 182 -4.44 26.56 -4.29
C GLU A 182 -3.52 27.44 -5.15
#